data_AF-A0A0Q7RG80-F1
#
_entry.id   AF-A0A0Q7RG80-F1
#
_cell.length_a   1.000
_cell.length_b   1.000
_cell.length_c   1.000
_cell.angle_alpha   90.00
_cell.angle_beta   90.00
_cell.angle_gamma   90.00
#
_symmetry.space_group_name_H-M   'P 1'
#
loop_
_entity.id
_entity.type
_entity.pdbx_description
1 polymer ?
#
loop_
_entity_poly.entity_id
_entity_poly.type
_entity_poly.pdbx_seq_one_letter_code
_entity_poly.pdbx_strand_id
1 'polypeptide(L)'
;MTDSFEPSALDVVPMKAAEAAAALEGLREPAERAAASIEDAFGRAGESLTRSLAQAAADGEVTLAELARAMLAAVNAAAGSGGVGGLSDAIAAAVRTIFSGSRADGGSVAGGGAYLVGERGPEVFRPAGAGTIEPAGSAGVTVNVRVDGGAPGLLRSEAQIAQVLARAVSLGARRL
;
A
#
# COMPACT_ATOMS: atom_id res chain seq x y z
N MET A 1 -34.92 21.94 -66.29
CA MET A 1 -35.35 21.45 -64.97
C MET A 1 -34.54 20.21 -64.66
N THR A 2 -33.42 20.38 -63.98
CA THR A 2 -32.64 19.27 -63.41
C THR A 2 -32.95 19.28 -61.92
N ASP A 3 -33.77 18.31 -61.50
CA ASP A 3 -34.20 18.14 -60.12
C ASP A 3 -33.07 17.45 -59.35
N SER A 4 -32.42 18.19 -58.46
CA SER A 4 -31.37 17.68 -57.59
C SER A 4 -32.04 17.01 -56.40
N PHE A 5 -32.09 15.68 -56.40
CA PHE A 5 -32.54 14.90 -55.26
C PHE A 5 -31.58 15.12 -54.07
N GLU A 6 -32.00 15.92 -53.10
CA GLU A 6 -31.37 15.94 -51.78
C GLU A 6 -31.72 14.63 -51.04
N PRO A 7 -30.73 13.92 -50.46
CA PRO A 7 -31.00 12.71 -49.70
C PRO A 7 -31.81 13.07 -48.45
N SER A 8 -33.01 12.49 -48.35
CA SER A 8 -33.95 12.75 -47.27
C SER A 8 -33.38 12.32 -45.91
N ALA A 9 -33.67 13.09 -44.86
CA ALA A 9 -33.18 12.87 -43.48
C ALA A 9 -33.53 11.49 -42.86
N LEU A 10 -34.29 10.65 -43.56
CA LEU A 10 -34.65 9.29 -43.17
C LEU A 10 -33.60 8.24 -43.58
N ASP A 11 -32.73 8.53 -44.57
CA ASP A 11 -31.70 7.61 -45.06
C ASP A 11 -30.38 7.68 -44.27
N VAL A 12 -30.17 8.76 -43.51
CA VAL A 12 -28.92 9.00 -42.74
C VAL A 12 -28.85 8.25 -41.40
N VAL A 13 -29.99 7.89 -40.82
CA VAL A 13 -30.06 7.14 -39.56
C VAL A 13 -29.59 5.68 -39.70
N PRO A 14 -30.07 4.90 -40.69
CA PRO A 14 -29.61 3.51 -40.86
C PRO A 14 -28.12 3.43 -41.25
N MET A 15 -27.60 4.39 -42.01
CA MET A 15 -26.16 4.46 -42.32
C MET A 15 -25.31 4.70 -41.08
N LYS A 16 -25.68 5.66 -40.22
CA LYS A 16 -24.95 5.93 -38.98
C LYS A 16 -25.01 4.76 -38.00
N ALA A 17 -26.13 4.03 -37.98
CA ALA A 17 -26.25 2.81 -37.17
C ALA A 17 -25.33 1.69 -37.66
N ALA A 18 -25.20 1.51 -38.99
CA ALA A 18 -24.29 0.54 -39.58
C ALA A 18 -22.81 0.89 -39.32
N GLU A 19 -22.47 2.18 -39.40
CA GLU A 19 -21.12 2.68 -39.08
C GLU A 19 -20.77 2.49 -37.60
N ALA A 20 -21.71 2.79 -36.70
CA ALA A 20 -21.55 2.54 -35.27
C ALA A 20 -21.40 1.03 -34.95
N ALA A 21 -22.16 0.16 -35.62
CA ALA A 21 -22.03 -1.28 -35.46
C ALA A 21 -20.66 -1.80 -35.93
N ALA A 22 -20.15 -1.31 -37.06
CA ALA A 22 -18.82 -1.64 -37.55
C ALA A 22 -17.70 -1.13 -36.61
N ALA A 23 -17.86 0.06 -36.04
CA ALA A 23 -16.94 0.60 -35.05
C ALA A 23 -16.92 -0.24 -33.76
N LEU A 24 -18.09 -0.74 -33.31
CA LEU A 24 -18.19 -1.63 -32.16
C LEU A 24 -17.54 -3.00 -32.41
N GLU A 25 -17.69 -3.57 -33.61
CA GLU A 25 -17.03 -4.83 -33.95
C GLU A 25 -15.50 -4.67 -33.98
N GLY A 26 -14.99 -3.52 -34.43
CA GLY A 26 -13.56 -3.21 -34.38
C GLY A 26 -12.98 -3.09 -32.97
N LEU A 27 -13.82 -2.81 -31.96
CA LEU A 27 -13.41 -2.71 -30.55
C LEU A 27 -13.43 -4.06 -29.81
N ARG A 28 -14.05 -5.07 -30.41
CA ARG A 28 -14.22 -6.38 -29.78
C ARG A 28 -12.89 -7.08 -29.51
N GLU A 29 -12.03 -7.17 -30.51
CA GLU A 29 -10.75 -7.88 -30.40
C GLU A 29 -9.78 -7.20 -29.39
N PRO A 30 -9.62 -5.87 -29.37
CA PRO A 30 -8.91 -5.19 -28.28
C PRO A 30 -9.52 -5.42 -26.89
N ALA A 31 -10.86 -5.44 -26.78
CA ALA A 31 -11.55 -5.67 -25.52
C ALA A 31 -11.34 -7.10 -25.00
N GLU A 32 -11.38 -8.10 -25.88
CA GLU A 32 -11.09 -9.50 -25.55
C GLU A 32 -9.62 -9.68 -25.10
N ARG A 33 -8.67 -9.04 -25.78
CA ARG A 33 -7.25 -9.03 -25.35
C ARG A 33 -7.07 -8.35 -23.99
N ALA A 34 -7.76 -7.25 -23.75
CA ALA A 34 -7.73 -6.58 -22.46
C ALA A 34 -8.29 -7.49 -21.36
N ALA A 35 -9.45 -8.11 -21.59
CA ALA A 35 -10.07 -9.05 -20.65
C ALA A 35 -9.13 -10.22 -20.31
N ALA A 36 -8.51 -10.84 -21.31
CA ALA A 36 -7.56 -11.94 -21.12
C ALA A 36 -6.34 -11.51 -20.28
N SER A 37 -5.78 -10.33 -20.54
CA SER A 37 -4.66 -9.81 -19.75
C SER A 37 -5.03 -9.50 -18.29
N ILE A 38 -6.26 -9.07 -18.05
CA ILE A 38 -6.80 -8.84 -16.71
C ILE A 38 -6.95 -10.19 -15.99
N GLU A 39 -7.55 -11.19 -16.65
CA GLU A 39 -7.74 -12.53 -16.10
C GLU A 39 -6.39 -13.18 -15.71
N ASP A 40 -5.39 -13.08 -16.59
CA ASP A 40 -4.02 -13.55 -16.32
C ASP A 40 -3.37 -12.85 -15.11
N ALA A 41 -3.59 -11.53 -14.98
CA ALA A 41 -3.06 -10.77 -13.86
C ALA A 41 -3.73 -11.19 -12.54
N PHE A 42 -5.05 -11.38 -12.54
CA PHE A 42 -5.79 -11.87 -11.38
C PHE A 42 -5.40 -13.29 -11.00
N GLY A 43 -5.23 -14.19 -11.97
CA GLY A 43 -4.77 -15.56 -11.74
C GLY A 43 -3.41 -15.60 -11.03
N ARG A 44 -2.45 -14.83 -11.54
CA ARG A 44 -1.11 -14.71 -10.93
C ARG A 44 -1.14 -14.10 -9.53
N ALA A 45 -1.95 -13.05 -9.33
CA ALA A 45 -2.11 -12.43 -8.02
C ALA A 45 -2.74 -13.40 -7.00
N GLY A 46 -3.77 -14.15 -7.41
CA GLY A 46 -4.43 -15.15 -6.59
C GLY A 46 -3.49 -16.31 -6.18
N GLU A 47 -2.65 -16.78 -7.12
CA GLU A 47 -1.67 -17.82 -6.84
C GLU A 47 -0.60 -17.34 -5.84
N SER A 48 -0.12 -16.11 -6.01
CA SER A 48 0.81 -15.48 -5.07
C SER A 48 0.20 -15.33 -3.68
N LEU A 49 -1.05 -14.85 -3.60
CA LEU A 49 -1.76 -14.68 -2.33
C LEU A 49 -1.95 -16.02 -1.62
N THR A 50 -2.38 -17.06 -2.35
CA THR A 50 -2.57 -18.40 -1.81
C THR A 50 -1.26 -18.96 -1.23
N ARG A 51 -0.14 -18.75 -1.93
CA ARG A 51 1.19 -19.15 -1.47
C ARG A 51 1.61 -18.41 -0.21
N SER A 52 1.40 -17.09 -0.17
CA SER A 52 1.70 -16.28 1.01
C SER A 52 0.84 -16.66 2.22
N LEU A 53 -0.45 -16.93 2.02
CA LEU A 53 -1.35 -17.39 3.08
C LEU A 53 -0.99 -18.80 3.57
N ALA A 54 -0.63 -19.71 2.67
CA ALA A 54 -0.18 -21.05 3.04
C ALA A 54 1.12 -21.01 3.87
N GLN A 55 2.06 -20.15 3.49
CA GLN A 55 3.31 -19.94 4.23
C GLN A 55 3.05 -19.32 5.61
N ALA A 56 2.23 -18.27 5.67
CA ALA A 56 1.91 -17.62 6.94
C ALA A 56 1.07 -18.50 7.88
N ALA A 57 0.23 -19.38 7.33
CA ALA A 57 -0.47 -20.40 8.12
C ALA A 57 0.47 -21.50 8.64
N ALA A 58 1.52 -21.84 7.90
CA ALA A 58 2.55 -22.78 8.34
C ALA A 58 3.47 -22.18 9.42
N ASP A 59 3.77 -20.89 9.31
CA ASP A 59 4.64 -20.16 10.23
C ASP A 59 3.90 -19.60 11.47
N GLY A 60 2.56 -19.61 11.47
CA GLY A 60 1.72 -19.29 12.63
C GLY A 60 1.57 -17.80 12.95
N GLU A 61 2.22 -16.91 12.21
CA GLU A 61 2.09 -15.46 12.33
C GLU A 61 1.77 -14.86 10.95
N VAL A 62 0.53 -14.43 10.73
CA VAL A 62 0.23 -13.50 9.62
C VAL A 62 0.43 -12.09 10.18
N THR A 63 1.61 -11.50 9.97
CA THR A 63 1.81 -10.11 10.37
C THR A 63 1.19 -9.18 9.33
N LEU A 64 0.55 -8.09 9.77
CA LEU A 64 0.00 -7.07 8.87
C LEU A 64 1.08 -6.47 7.94
N ALA A 65 2.34 -6.51 8.39
CA ALA A 65 3.52 -6.10 7.64
C ALA A 65 3.81 -7.01 6.42
N GLU A 66 3.58 -8.31 6.54
CA GLU A 66 3.74 -9.26 5.42
C GLU A 66 2.61 -9.11 4.41
N LEU A 67 1.38 -8.87 4.88
CA LEU A 67 0.25 -8.54 4.00
C LEU A 67 0.52 -7.24 3.23
N ALA A 68 1.03 -6.21 3.90
CA ALA A 68 1.40 -4.95 3.28
C ALA A 68 2.53 -5.14 2.25
N ARG A 69 3.56 -5.93 2.57
CA ARG A 69 4.65 -6.26 1.62
C ARG A 69 4.16 -7.07 0.41
N ALA A 70 3.28 -8.05 0.62
CA ALA A 70 2.70 -8.84 -0.46
C ALA A 70 1.85 -7.96 -1.40
N MET A 71 1.07 -7.04 -0.84
CA MET A 71 0.29 -6.08 -1.62
C MET A 71 1.19 -5.10 -2.40
N LEU A 72 2.24 -4.57 -1.77
CA LEU A 72 3.23 -3.72 -2.45
C LEU A 72 3.95 -4.46 -3.58
N ALA A 73 4.32 -5.73 -3.36
CA ALA A 73 4.94 -6.56 -4.38
C ALA A 73 3.99 -6.85 -5.55
N ALA A 74 2.71 -7.13 -5.27
CA ALA A 74 1.68 -7.33 -6.29
C ALA A 74 1.43 -6.06 -7.12
N VAL A 75 1.40 -4.89 -6.48
CA VAL A 75 1.28 -3.58 -7.16
C VAL A 75 2.52 -3.31 -8.03
N ASN A 76 3.72 -3.56 -7.52
CA ASN A 76 4.96 -3.38 -8.29
C ASN A 76 5.09 -4.38 -9.44
N ALA A 77 4.61 -5.62 -9.28
CA ALA A 77 4.56 -6.61 -10.35
C ALA A 77 3.57 -6.20 -11.45
N ALA A 78 2.41 -5.66 -11.07
CA ALA A 78 1.43 -5.10 -12.00
C ALA A 78 1.94 -3.83 -12.71
N ALA A 79 2.77 -3.02 -12.04
CA ALA A 79 3.42 -1.84 -12.62
C ALA A 79 4.59 -2.20 -13.56
N GLY A 80 5.30 -3.30 -13.28
CA GLY A 80 6.44 -3.76 -14.08
C GLY A 80 6.06 -4.47 -15.40
N SER A 81 4.83 -4.99 -15.51
CA SER A 81 4.34 -5.63 -16.74
C SER A 81 3.61 -4.63 -17.66
N GLY A 82 4.36 -3.66 -18.19
CA GLY A 82 4.18 -3.04 -19.51
C GLY A 82 2.83 -2.49 -19.98
N GLY A 83 1.78 -2.40 -19.16
CA GLY A 83 0.45 -2.11 -19.71
C GLY A 83 -0.63 -1.68 -18.73
N VAL A 84 -0.32 -0.96 -17.64
CA VAL A 84 -1.36 -0.46 -16.73
C VAL A 84 -0.94 0.86 -16.08
N GLY A 85 -0.82 1.93 -16.87
CA GLY A 85 -0.62 3.28 -16.32
C GLY A 85 -1.88 3.87 -15.67
N GLY A 86 -3.07 3.29 -15.90
CA GLY A 86 -4.33 3.86 -15.39
C GLY A 86 -4.82 3.25 -14.08
N LEU A 87 -4.85 1.92 -13.99
CA LEU A 87 -5.41 1.22 -12.83
C LEU A 87 -4.41 1.10 -11.67
N SER A 88 -3.11 0.95 -11.95
CA SER A 88 -2.08 0.98 -10.92
C SER A 88 -1.98 2.37 -10.28
N ASP A 89 -2.06 3.44 -11.08
CA ASP A 89 -2.13 4.81 -10.59
C ASP A 89 -3.44 5.13 -9.87
N ALA A 90 -4.57 4.56 -10.29
CA ALA A 90 -5.85 4.71 -9.59
C ALA A 90 -5.88 3.96 -8.25
N ILE A 91 -5.32 2.75 -8.18
CA ILE A 91 -5.21 1.97 -6.93
C ILE A 91 -4.17 2.63 -6.02
N ALA A 92 -3.03 3.05 -6.55
CA ALA A 92 -2.03 3.77 -5.77
C ALA A 92 -2.56 5.14 -5.32
N ALA A 93 -3.37 5.83 -6.12
CA ALA A 93 -4.09 7.04 -5.72
C ALA A 93 -5.10 6.73 -4.62
N ALA A 94 -5.92 5.68 -4.74
CA ALA A 94 -6.89 5.30 -3.72
C ALA A 94 -6.24 4.91 -2.39
N VAL A 95 -5.12 4.16 -2.44
CA VAL A 95 -4.33 3.81 -1.24
C VAL A 95 -3.67 5.06 -0.64
N ARG A 96 -3.12 5.96 -1.46
CA ARG A 96 -2.57 7.26 -0.99
C ARG A 96 -3.65 8.19 -0.42
N THR A 97 -4.88 8.13 -0.94
CA THR A 97 -6.02 8.91 -0.44
C THR A 97 -6.52 8.38 0.90
N ILE A 98 -6.54 7.05 1.09
CA ILE A 98 -7.02 6.43 2.34
C ILE A 98 -5.94 6.43 3.42
N PHE A 99 -4.68 6.27 3.04
CA PHE A 99 -3.52 6.27 3.93
C PHE A 99 -2.53 7.34 3.44
N SER A 100 -2.81 8.60 3.75
CA SER A 100 -2.03 9.76 3.29
C SER A 100 -0.64 9.92 3.97
N GLY A 101 -0.01 8.79 4.27
CA GLY A 101 1.30 8.66 4.91
C GLY A 101 1.19 8.26 6.37
N SER A 102 2.05 7.35 6.80
CA SER A 102 2.30 7.10 8.22
C SER A 102 2.66 8.43 8.90
N ARG A 103 1.94 8.78 9.97
CA ARG A 103 2.18 9.96 10.81
C ARG A 103 2.79 9.56 12.16
N ALA A 104 3.50 8.43 12.18
CA ALA A 104 4.24 7.97 13.37
C ALA A 104 5.27 9.02 13.81
N ASP A 105 5.95 9.66 12.85
CA ASP A 105 6.90 10.75 13.07
C ASP A 105 6.23 12.15 13.11
N GLY A 106 4.90 12.19 13.21
CA GLY A 106 4.12 13.42 13.20
C GLY A 106 3.81 13.98 11.81
N GLY A 107 3.40 15.25 11.79
CA GLY A 107 3.07 16.02 10.59
C GLY A 107 1.62 16.51 10.52
N SER A 108 1.34 17.41 9.56
CA SER A 108 0.02 18.03 9.41
C SER A 108 -1.06 17.02 8.97
N VAL A 109 -2.26 17.25 9.48
CA VAL A 109 -3.47 16.47 9.22
C VAL A 109 -4.63 17.40 8.87
N ALA A 110 -5.51 16.93 7.99
CA ALA A 110 -6.74 17.61 7.63
C ALA A 110 -7.94 16.90 8.28
N GLY A 111 -8.98 17.67 8.60
CA GLY A 111 -10.22 17.11 9.13
C GLY A 111 -10.88 16.15 8.13
N GLY A 112 -11.49 15.07 8.65
CA GLY A 112 -12.16 14.05 7.83
C GLY A 112 -11.23 13.04 7.14
N GLY A 113 -9.90 13.23 7.24
CA GLY A 113 -8.91 12.25 6.78
C GLY A 113 -8.74 11.08 7.75
N ALA A 114 -8.24 9.96 7.24
CA ALA A 114 -7.75 8.85 8.05
C ALA A 114 -6.21 8.78 7.94
N TYR A 115 -5.55 8.70 9.08
CA TYR A 115 -4.10 8.70 9.20
C TYR A 115 -3.67 7.51 10.03
N LEU A 116 -2.61 6.83 9.60
CA LEU A 116 -2.04 5.74 10.37
C LEU A 116 -0.97 6.33 11.30
N VAL A 117 -1.14 6.18 12.61
CA VAL A 117 -0.27 6.71 13.68
C VAL A 117 0.21 5.56 14.58
N GLY A 118 1.15 5.84 15.48
CA GLY A 118 1.54 4.93 16.55
C GLY A 118 2.93 4.31 16.39
N GLU A 119 3.78 4.60 17.37
CA GLU A 119 5.07 3.93 17.62
C GLU A 119 4.83 2.49 18.15
N ARG A 120 3.82 2.30 19.01
CA ARG A 120 3.43 1.00 19.60
C ARG A 120 2.60 0.08 18.69
N GLY A 121 2.53 0.37 17.39
CA GLY A 121 1.74 -0.36 16.42
C GLY A 121 0.77 0.53 15.63
N PRO A 122 0.22 0.02 14.51
CA PRO A 122 -0.58 0.81 13.58
C PRO A 122 -1.96 1.13 14.14
N GLU A 123 -2.14 2.36 14.62
CA GLU A 123 -3.41 2.93 15.05
C GLU A 123 -3.99 3.85 13.96
N VAL A 124 -5.32 3.97 13.88
CA VAL A 124 -5.98 4.88 12.92
C VAL A 124 -6.48 6.12 13.63
N PHE A 125 -5.94 7.27 13.26
CA PHE A 125 -6.35 8.58 13.71
C PHE A 125 -7.27 9.26 12.68
N ARG A 126 -8.43 9.76 13.14
CA ARG A 126 -9.42 10.47 12.32
C ARG A 126 -9.78 11.82 12.96
N PRO A 127 -9.04 12.90 12.67
CA PRO A 127 -9.30 14.19 13.27
C PRO A 127 -10.59 14.83 12.71
N ALA A 128 -11.35 15.51 13.59
CA ALA A 128 -12.56 16.25 13.20
C ALA A 128 -12.23 17.60 12.51
N GLY A 129 -11.05 18.16 12.73
CA GLY A 129 -10.58 19.41 12.15
C GLY A 129 -9.11 19.34 11.73
N ALA A 130 -8.62 20.36 11.04
CA ALA A 130 -7.20 20.43 10.67
C ALA A 130 -6.31 20.65 11.89
N GLY A 131 -5.10 20.09 11.85
CA GLY A 131 -4.13 20.20 12.94
C GLY A 131 -2.77 19.59 12.58
N THR A 132 -1.93 19.37 13.58
CA THR A 132 -0.62 18.74 13.43
C THR A 132 -0.45 17.67 14.50
N ILE A 133 0.09 16.51 14.10
CA ILE A 133 0.54 15.48 15.02
C ILE A 133 1.98 15.83 15.39
N GLU A 134 2.23 16.07 16.66
CA GLU A 134 3.57 16.28 17.20
C GLU A 134 4.06 14.98 17.85
N PRO A 135 5.26 14.49 17.52
CA PRO A 135 5.85 13.37 18.24
C PRO A 135 5.97 13.72 19.72
N ALA A 136 5.48 12.86 20.61
CA ALA A 136 5.88 12.93 22.00
C ALA A 136 7.38 12.65 22.04
N GLY A 137 8.20 13.67 22.32
CA GLY A 137 9.66 13.55 22.32
C GLY A 137 10.11 12.30 23.06
N SER A 138 11.15 11.62 22.55
CA SER A 138 11.59 10.33 23.07
C SER A 138 11.73 10.40 24.59
N ALA A 139 10.84 9.70 25.29
CA ALA A 139 10.94 9.58 26.73
C ALA A 139 12.28 8.89 27.03
N GLY A 140 13.19 9.59 27.73
CA GLY A 140 14.50 9.05 28.07
C GLY A 140 14.34 7.71 28.80
N VAL A 141 14.93 6.65 28.26
CA VAL A 141 14.88 5.31 28.88
C VAL A 141 15.85 5.28 30.05
N THR A 142 15.33 5.24 31.28
CA THR A 142 16.16 5.08 32.48
C THR A 142 16.38 3.59 32.76
N VAL A 143 17.62 3.13 32.67
CA VAL A 143 18.00 1.75 33.00
C VAL A 143 18.69 1.71 34.36
N ASN A 144 18.04 1.08 35.35
CA ASN A 144 18.64 0.86 36.67
C ASN A 144 19.43 -0.44 36.66
N VAL A 145 20.75 -0.36 36.86
CA VAL A 145 21.63 -1.53 36.93
C VAL A 145 22.10 -1.73 38.38
N ARG A 146 21.81 -2.90 38.94
CA ARG A 146 22.35 -3.33 40.23
C ARG A 146 23.43 -4.39 39.99
N VAL A 147 24.62 -4.15 40.54
CA VAL A 147 25.74 -5.10 40.45
C VAL A 147 26.09 -5.57 41.85
N ASP A 148 25.90 -6.86 42.10
CA ASP A 148 26.36 -7.50 43.33
C ASP A 148 27.87 -7.74 43.26
N GLY A 149 28.61 -7.21 44.24
CA GLY A 149 30.08 -7.29 44.31
C GLY A 149 30.81 -5.95 44.39
N GLY A 150 30.10 -4.82 44.33
CA GLY A 150 30.68 -3.47 44.50
C GLY A 150 31.59 -3.02 43.34
N ALA A 151 32.30 -1.91 43.51
CA ALA A 151 33.16 -1.31 42.48
C ALA A 151 34.20 -2.27 41.84
N PRO A 152 34.84 -3.20 42.58
CA PRO A 152 35.78 -4.15 41.99
C PRO A 152 35.15 -5.18 41.04
N GLY A 153 33.85 -5.46 41.20
CA GLY A 153 33.08 -6.32 40.28
C GLY A 153 32.72 -5.58 38.99
N LEU A 154 32.49 -4.27 39.07
CA LEU A 154 32.22 -3.42 37.90
C LEU A 154 33.44 -3.33 36.97
N LEU A 155 34.63 -3.12 37.53
CA LEU A 155 35.87 -2.97 36.76
C LEU A 155 36.26 -4.25 35.98
N ARG A 156 35.92 -5.43 36.51
CA ARG A 156 36.17 -6.71 35.82
C ARG A 156 35.16 -7.01 34.72
N SER A 157 33.98 -6.40 34.76
CA SER A 157 32.85 -6.72 33.89
C SER A 157 32.40 -5.56 33.01
N GLU A 158 33.17 -4.47 32.93
CA GLU A 158 32.78 -3.23 32.23
C GLU A 158 32.37 -3.49 30.77
N ALA A 159 33.19 -4.24 30.02
CA ALA A 159 32.87 -4.61 28.63
C ALA A 159 31.61 -5.50 28.53
N GLN A 160 31.41 -6.41 29.49
CA GLN A 160 30.25 -7.30 29.52
C GLN A 160 28.97 -6.54 29.85
N ILE A 161 29.03 -5.60 30.80
CA ILE A 161 27.92 -4.72 31.18
C ILE A 161 27.58 -3.80 30.01
N ALA A 162 28.57 -3.20 29.36
CA ALA A 162 28.37 -2.36 28.17
C ALA A 162 27.71 -3.13 27.02
N GLN A 163 28.12 -4.38 26.78
CA GLN A 163 27.50 -5.25 25.76
C GLN A 163 26.04 -5.60 26.09
N VAL A 164 25.75 -5.91 27.35
CA VAL A 164 24.38 -6.23 27.80
C VAL A 164 23.48 -5.00 27.73
N LEU A 165 23.98 -3.84 28.14
CA LEU A 165 23.26 -2.56 28.04
C LEU A 165 23.01 -2.17 26.58
N ALA A 166 24.03 -2.22 25.73
CA ALA A 166 23.88 -1.93 24.30
C ALA A 166 22.85 -2.85 23.65
N ARG A 167 22.86 -4.15 24.01
CA ARG A 167 21.87 -5.12 23.54
C ARG A 167 20.47 -4.80 24.05
N ALA A 168 20.30 -4.50 25.34
CA ALA A 168 19.02 -4.16 25.96
C ALA A 168 18.41 -2.89 25.35
N VAL A 169 19.21 -1.85 25.16
CA VAL A 169 18.79 -0.60 24.49
C VAL A 169 18.40 -0.87 23.04
N SER A 170 19.20 -1.64 22.30
CA SER A 170 18.87 -2.00 20.91
C SER A 170 17.59 -2.85 20.79
N LEU A 171 17.24 -3.61 21.82
CA LEU A 171 16.02 -4.42 21.86
C LEU A 171 14.81 -3.54 22.22
N GLY A 172 14.98 -2.62 23.18
CA GLY A 172 13.97 -1.63 23.53
C GLY A 172 13.63 -0.71 22.36
N ALA A 173 14.65 -0.20 21.64
CA ALA A 173 14.47 0.63 20.46
C ALA A 173 13.82 -0.08 19.26
N ARG A 174 13.77 -1.42 19.26
CA ARG A 174 13.07 -2.22 18.24
C ARG A 174 11.64 -2.59 18.61
N ARG A 175 11.23 -2.34 19.87
CA ARG A 175 9.91 -2.66 20.42
C ARG A 175 9.06 -1.43 20.74
N LEU A 176 9.67 -0.25 20.65
CA LEU A 176 9.02 1.05 20.53
C LEU A 176 8.87 1.38 19.05
#